data_AF-A0A2E5MS96-F1
#
_entry.id   AF-A0A2E5MS96-F1
#
_cell.length_a   1.000
_cell.length_b   1.000
_cell.length_c   1.000
_cell.angle_alpha   90.00
_cell.angle_beta   90.00
_cell.angle_gamma   90.00
#
_symmetry.space_group_name_H-M   'P 1'
#
loop_
_entity.id
_entity.type
_entity.pdbx_description
1 polymer ?
#
loop_
_entity_poly.entity_id
_entity_poly.type
_entity_poly.pdbx_seq_one_letter_code
_entity_poly.pdbx_strand_id
1 'polypeptide(L)'
;MNIKDKSELILTLSCPDTSGIVAEVASFMANNNLTIKESNQFGDSETNFFFMRVKALSIGDNNIDFDAIKNSFKPIANKRNMHFNIFDTGETPKIIILVSKFDHCLVDLLYRVKNGELKVDVQAIISNHSDAHGLAKSYNIPFHKITVTKENKQEAEVEIENLIHKYDVEVIILARYMQILSKAMSDKFNSRIINIHHSFLPSFKGASPYKQAHKRGVKLIGATAHFVTSDLDEGPIIEQDVTRVTHITSSSDMIAAGRDVERIVLFRAVKYYIERRILLNKHKTVVFN
;
A
#
# COMPACT_ATOMS: atom_id res chain seq x y z
N MET A 1 16.23 23.41 20.55
CA MET A 1 16.30 21.97 20.28
C MET A 1 15.75 21.71 18.89
N ASN A 2 16.59 21.27 17.96
CA ASN A 2 16.19 20.94 16.60
C ASN A 2 15.29 19.69 16.62
N ILE A 3 14.22 19.69 15.81
CA ILE A 3 13.29 18.56 15.67
C ILE A 3 13.98 17.33 15.04
N LYS A 4 15.19 17.49 14.48
CA LYS A 4 15.93 16.48 13.72
C LYS A 4 16.46 15.29 14.53
N ASP A 5 16.56 15.38 15.85
CA ASP A 5 17.18 14.33 16.69
C ASP A 5 16.17 13.53 17.54
N LYS A 6 14.87 13.60 17.21
CA LYS A 6 13.83 12.92 18.00
C LYS A 6 13.25 11.73 17.25
N SER A 7 13.36 10.54 17.85
CA SER A 7 12.75 9.32 17.34
C SER A 7 11.22 9.38 17.44
N GLU A 8 10.55 8.99 16.35
CA GLU A 8 9.10 8.95 16.21
C GLU A 8 8.65 7.50 15.99
N LEU A 9 7.54 7.12 16.62
CA LEU A 9 6.89 5.83 16.41
C LEU A 9 5.48 5.99 15.87
N ILE A 10 4.99 4.96 15.19
CA ILE A 10 3.58 4.80 14.88
C ILE A 10 3.07 3.51 15.51
N LEU A 11 2.04 3.63 16.36
CA LEU A 11 1.24 2.51 16.85
C LEU A 11 0.00 2.38 15.97
N THR A 12 -0.24 1.20 15.42
CA THR A 12 -1.54 0.83 14.84
C THR A 12 -2.14 -0.30 15.66
N LEU A 13 -3.46 -0.29 15.85
CA LEU A 13 -4.17 -1.37 16.52
C LEU A 13 -5.58 -1.57 15.99
N SER A 14 -6.05 -2.80 16.11
CA SER A 14 -7.46 -3.18 15.97
C SER A 14 -7.87 -4.15 17.08
N CYS A 15 -9.06 -3.99 17.65
CA CYS A 15 -9.59 -4.87 18.70
C CYS A 15 -11.13 -4.80 18.77
N PRO A 16 -11.80 -5.67 19.55
CA PRO A 16 -13.20 -5.49 19.88
C PRO A 16 -13.44 -4.12 20.53
N ASP A 17 -14.51 -3.44 20.11
CA ASP A 17 -14.82 -2.10 20.59
C ASP A 17 -15.35 -2.14 22.03
N THR A 18 -14.64 -1.48 22.94
CA THR A 18 -14.90 -1.49 24.38
C THR A 18 -14.51 -0.16 25.00
N SER A 19 -15.16 0.21 26.11
CA SER A 19 -14.81 1.43 26.84
C SER A 19 -13.35 1.41 27.35
N GLY A 20 -12.70 2.57 27.32
CA GLY A 20 -11.38 2.79 27.91
C GLY A 20 -10.18 2.48 27.01
N ILE A 21 -10.37 2.04 25.75
CA ILE A 21 -9.25 1.76 24.83
C ILE A 21 -8.35 3.00 24.67
N VAL A 22 -8.94 4.14 24.30
CA VAL A 22 -8.19 5.39 24.06
C VAL A 22 -7.47 5.86 25.32
N ALA A 23 -8.11 5.74 26.49
CA ALA A 23 -7.51 6.15 27.76
C ALA A 23 -6.27 5.31 28.12
N GLU A 24 -6.33 3.98 27.92
CA GLU A 24 -5.19 3.10 28.17
C GLU A 24 -4.05 3.37 27.20
N VAL A 25 -4.34 3.58 25.91
CA VAL A 25 -3.32 3.92 24.90
C VAL A 25 -2.68 5.27 25.20
N ALA A 26 -3.46 6.29 25.52
CA ALA A 26 -2.93 7.61 25.88
C ALA A 26 -2.09 7.56 27.16
N SER A 27 -2.54 6.82 28.17
CA SER A 27 -1.80 6.63 29.43
C SER A 27 -0.49 5.87 29.19
N PHE A 28 -0.52 4.84 28.33
CA PHE A 28 0.68 4.12 27.92
C PHE A 28 1.72 5.05 27.27
N MET A 29 1.29 5.92 26.34
CA MET A 29 2.18 6.88 25.70
C MET A 29 2.80 7.83 26.72
N ALA A 30 1.98 8.40 27.62
CA ALA A 30 2.46 9.30 28.66
C ALA A 30 3.48 8.63 29.61
N ASN A 31 3.20 7.41 30.07
CA ASN A 31 4.06 6.66 30.97
C ASN A 31 5.42 6.28 30.35
N ASN A 32 5.49 6.25 29.01
CA ASN A 32 6.72 5.97 28.26
C ASN A 32 7.40 7.24 27.73
N ASN A 33 7.05 8.43 28.25
CA ASN A 33 7.59 9.72 27.82
C ASN A 33 7.39 9.99 26.31
N LEU A 34 6.25 9.55 25.75
CA LEU A 34 5.89 9.77 24.36
C LEU A 34 4.81 10.86 24.27
N THR A 35 5.06 11.89 23.45
CA THR A 35 4.07 12.91 23.10
C THR A 35 3.34 12.50 21.82
N ILE A 36 2.02 12.36 21.90
CA ILE A 36 1.17 12.13 20.73
C ILE A 36 1.21 13.36 19.80
N LYS A 37 1.50 13.13 18.51
CA LYS A 37 1.52 14.15 17.44
C LYS A 37 0.33 14.04 16.51
N GLU A 38 -0.14 12.82 16.28
CA GLU A 38 -1.31 12.52 15.46
C GLU A 38 -2.04 11.34 16.12
N SER A 39 -3.37 11.41 16.19
CA SER A 39 -4.20 10.34 16.75
C SER A 39 -5.49 10.26 15.97
N ASN A 40 -5.74 9.11 15.35
CA ASN A 40 -6.97 8.81 14.65
C ASN A 40 -7.58 7.55 15.24
N GLN A 41 -8.90 7.53 15.35
CA GLN A 41 -9.65 6.40 15.89
C GLN A 41 -10.98 6.24 15.16
N PHE A 42 -11.43 5.00 15.06
CA PHE A 42 -12.69 4.67 14.42
C PHE A 42 -13.28 3.42 15.06
N GLY A 43 -14.51 3.51 15.57
CA GLY A 43 -15.31 2.36 16.00
C GLY A 43 -16.30 2.00 14.91
N ASP A 44 -16.20 0.78 14.38
CA ASP A 44 -17.12 0.25 13.38
C ASP A 44 -18.26 -0.50 14.07
N SER A 45 -19.44 0.11 14.11
CA SER A 45 -20.65 -0.49 14.69
C SER A 45 -21.16 -1.72 13.95
N GLU A 46 -20.80 -1.92 12.66
CA GLU A 46 -21.22 -3.11 11.91
C GLU A 46 -20.42 -4.34 12.32
N THR A 47 -19.13 -4.15 12.59
CA THR A 47 -18.22 -5.25 12.95
C THR A 47 -17.95 -5.35 14.44
N ASN A 48 -18.31 -4.33 15.22
CA ASN A 48 -17.96 -4.14 16.63
C ASN A 48 -16.44 -4.14 16.87
N PHE A 49 -15.68 -3.64 15.89
CA PHE A 49 -14.24 -3.46 15.99
C PHE A 49 -13.87 -1.99 16.14
N PHE A 50 -12.85 -1.73 16.93
CA PHE A 50 -12.21 -0.45 17.10
C PHE A 50 -10.84 -0.47 16.42
N PHE A 51 -10.50 0.63 15.75
CA PHE A 51 -9.26 0.84 15.02
C PHE A 51 -8.62 2.14 15.51
N MET A 52 -7.31 2.14 15.68
CA MET A 52 -6.58 3.34 16.06
C MET A 52 -5.19 3.39 15.43
N ARG A 53 -4.78 4.61 15.08
CA ARG A 53 -3.43 4.94 14.65
C ARG A 53 -2.94 6.12 15.48
N VAL A 54 -1.79 5.96 16.13
CA VAL A 54 -1.16 7.00 16.94
C VAL A 54 0.27 7.20 16.47
N LYS A 55 0.58 8.42 16.03
CA LYS A 55 1.96 8.85 15.80
C LYS A 55 2.45 9.59 17.04
N ALA A 56 3.55 9.14 17.63
CA ALA A 56 4.09 9.73 18.86
C ALA A 56 5.60 10.01 18.74
N LEU A 57 6.05 11.02 19.48
CA LEU A 57 7.42 11.52 19.50
C LEU A 57 8.03 11.32 20.89
N SER A 58 9.27 10.83 20.96
CA SER A 58 10.02 10.76 22.22
C SER A 58 10.28 12.14 22.83
N ILE A 59 10.12 12.25 24.15
CA ILE A 59 10.49 13.44 24.93
C ILE A 59 11.88 13.21 25.55
N GLY A 60 12.86 14.06 25.20
CA GLY A 60 14.24 14.01 25.69
C GLY A 60 15.22 13.47 24.64
N ASP A 61 16.51 13.38 24.99
CA ASP A 61 17.59 12.87 24.12
C ASP A 61 17.66 11.33 24.10
N ASN A 62 16.57 10.66 24.49
CA ASN A 62 16.50 9.20 24.54
C ASN A 62 15.90 8.66 23.25
N ASN A 63 16.71 7.89 22.51
CA ASN A 63 16.23 7.03 21.44
C ASN A 63 15.17 6.06 21.98
N ILE A 64 14.09 5.85 21.21
CA ILE A 64 13.08 4.86 21.54
C ILE A 64 13.70 3.46 21.44
N ASP A 65 13.64 2.71 22.54
CA ASP A 65 13.82 1.25 22.52
C ASP A 65 12.51 0.61 22.06
N PHE A 66 12.41 0.33 20.76
CA PHE A 66 11.19 -0.21 20.15
C PHE A 66 10.80 -1.58 20.70
N ASP A 67 11.77 -2.43 21.07
CA ASP A 67 11.51 -3.74 21.66
C ASP A 67 10.96 -3.61 23.08
N ALA A 68 11.52 -2.72 23.90
CA ALA A 68 11.00 -2.42 25.23
C ALA A 68 9.58 -1.82 25.17
N ILE A 69 9.33 -0.88 24.26
CA ILE A 69 8.00 -0.30 24.03
C ILE A 69 7.00 -1.38 23.58
N LYS A 70 7.39 -2.24 22.63
CA LYS A 70 6.53 -3.34 22.18
C LYS A 70 6.23 -4.32 23.31
N ASN A 71 7.23 -4.69 24.12
CA ASN A 71 7.06 -5.59 25.25
C ASN A 71 6.17 -4.99 26.36
N SER A 72 6.30 -3.70 26.63
CA SER A 72 5.47 -3.01 27.62
C SER A 72 4.03 -2.77 27.16
N PHE A 73 3.76 -2.74 25.84
CA PHE A 73 2.40 -2.64 25.29
C PHE A 73 1.64 -3.98 25.29
N LYS A 74 2.36 -5.12 25.21
CA LYS A 74 1.75 -6.48 25.17
C LYS A 74 0.69 -6.73 26.26
N PRO A 75 0.85 -6.33 27.54
CA PRO A 75 -0.18 -6.53 28.55
C PRO A 75 -1.50 -5.82 28.24
N ILE A 76 -1.45 -4.59 27.71
CA ILE A 76 -2.64 -3.83 27.27
C ILE A 76 -3.29 -4.54 26.08
N ALA A 77 -2.46 -4.94 25.11
CA ALA A 77 -2.93 -5.66 23.93
C ALA A 77 -3.63 -6.98 24.29
N ASN A 78 -3.01 -7.78 25.16
CA ASN A 78 -3.57 -9.06 25.61
C ASN A 78 -4.87 -8.88 26.40
N LYS A 79 -4.93 -7.90 27.31
CA LYS A 79 -6.14 -7.58 28.09
C LYS A 79 -7.34 -7.28 27.18
N ARG A 80 -7.11 -6.66 26.02
CA ARG A 80 -8.15 -6.17 25.11
C ARG A 80 -8.27 -6.94 23.80
N ASN A 81 -7.55 -8.06 23.67
CA ASN A 81 -7.48 -8.84 22.43
C ASN A 81 -7.11 -7.96 21.21
N MET A 82 -6.11 -7.08 21.37
CA MET A 82 -5.63 -6.22 20.29
C MET A 82 -4.67 -6.96 19.37
N HIS A 83 -4.90 -6.81 18.07
CA HIS A 83 -3.84 -6.94 17.09
C HIS A 83 -3.17 -5.57 16.93
N PHE A 84 -1.87 -5.47 17.19
CA PHE A 84 -1.15 -4.20 17.13
C PHE A 84 0.20 -4.32 16.46
N ASN A 85 0.68 -3.20 15.91
CA ASN A 85 2.03 -3.05 15.42
C ASN A 85 2.61 -1.71 15.88
N ILE A 86 3.91 -1.70 16.15
CA ILE A 86 4.68 -0.50 16.46
C ILE A 86 5.77 -0.40 15.42
N PHE A 87 5.83 0.74 14.74
CA PHE A 87 6.76 1.00 13.66
C PHE A 87 7.71 2.13 14.03
N ASP A 88 9.00 1.94 13.72
CA ASP A 88 9.96 3.03 13.66
C ASP A 88 9.73 3.82 12.37
N THR A 89 9.59 5.14 12.51
CA THR A 89 9.45 6.03 11.34
C THR A 89 10.79 6.45 10.74
N GLY A 90 11.90 6.15 11.43
CA GLY A 90 13.26 6.30 10.91
C GLY A 90 13.64 5.19 9.91
N GLU A 91 13.00 4.02 10.00
CA GLU A 91 13.16 2.96 9.02
C GLU A 91 12.45 3.33 7.72
N THR A 92 13.18 3.24 6.60
CA THR A 92 12.61 3.47 5.27
C THR A 92 12.13 2.13 4.72
N PRO A 93 10.82 1.93 4.48
CA PRO A 93 10.33 0.64 4.01
C PRO A 93 10.86 0.29 2.63
N LYS A 94 11.29 -0.96 2.48
CA LYS A 94 11.80 -1.51 1.23
C LYS A 94 10.65 -2.01 0.36
N ILE A 95 10.65 -1.63 -0.91
CA ILE A 95 9.61 -2.04 -1.87
C ILE A 95 10.21 -2.70 -3.11
N ILE A 96 9.41 -3.55 -3.75
CA ILE A 96 9.63 -3.99 -5.14
C ILE A 96 8.44 -3.55 -5.98
N ILE A 97 8.72 -3.13 -7.21
CA ILE A 97 7.70 -2.73 -8.17
C ILE A 97 7.70 -3.72 -9.33
N LEU A 98 6.55 -4.35 -9.58
CA LEU A 98 6.29 -5.17 -10.76
C LEU A 98 5.60 -4.33 -11.82
N VAL A 99 6.08 -4.40 -13.07
CA VAL A 99 5.56 -3.64 -14.21
C VAL A 99 5.52 -4.52 -15.47
N SER A 100 4.54 -4.30 -16.35
CA SER A 100 4.56 -4.90 -17.70
C SER A 100 5.05 -3.88 -18.74
N LYS A 101 4.27 -3.62 -19.80
CA LYS A 101 4.67 -2.65 -20.85
C LYS A 101 4.25 -1.21 -20.57
N PHE A 102 3.20 -1.02 -19.78
CA PHE A 102 2.70 0.32 -19.43
C PHE A 102 3.40 0.79 -18.17
N ASP A 103 4.20 1.84 -18.28
CA ASP A 103 5.12 2.31 -17.25
C ASP A 103 4.67 3.59 -16.55
N HIS A 104 3.52 4.18 -16.89
CA HIS A 104 3.06 5.47 -16.34
C HIS A 104 2.96 5.48 -14.81
N CYS A 105 2.52 4.37 -14.19
CA CYS A 105 2.51 4.22 -12.74
C CYS A 105 3.92 4.10 -12.15
N LEU A 106 4.82 3.38 -12.82
CA LEU A 106 6.21 3.26 -12.40
C LEU A 106 6.92 4.62 -12.47
N VAL A 107 6.76 5.36 -13.57
CA VAL A 107 7.32 6.70 -13.75
C VAL A 107 6.88 7.64 -12.63
N ASP A 108 5.59 7.67 -12.30
CA ASP A 108 5.06 8.54 -11.25
C ASP A 108 5.61 8.19 -9.87
N LEU A 109 5.63 6.89 -9.51
CA LEU A 109 6.20 6.44 -8.23
C LEU A 109 7.68 6.81 -8.11
N LEU A 110 8.50 6.53 -9.13
CA LEU A 110 9.94 6.84 -9.10
C LEU A 110 10.20 8.35 -9.01
N TYR A 111 9.40 9.16 -9.72
CA TYR A 111 9.47 10.62 -9.63
C TYR A 111 9.20 11.12 -8.20
N ARG A 112 8.16 10.58 -7.55
CA ARG A 112 7.79 10.96 -6.17
C ARG A 112 8.78 10.48 -5.13
N VAL A 113 9.41 9.32 -5.34
CA VAL A 113 10.54 8.86 -4.51
C VAL A 113 11.70 9.83 -4.61
N LYS A 114 12.11 10.18 -5.83
CA LYS A 114 13.21 11.11 -6.09
C LYS A 114 13.00 12.49 -5.45
N ASN A 115 11.76 12.97 -5.42
CA ASN A 115 11.41 14.26 -4.82
C ASN A 115 11.11 14.19 -3.31
N GLY A 116 11.20 13.02 -2.68
CA GLY A 116 10.91 12.83 -1.25
C GLY A 116 9.43 12.89 -0.87
N GLU A 117 8.51 12.88 -1.86
CA GLU A 117 7.07 12.79 -1.63
C GLU A 117 6.63 11.38 -1.20
N LEU A 118 7.41 10.37 -1.58
CA LEU A 118 7.24 8.98 -1.17
C LEU A 118 8.54 8.45 -0.54
N LYS A 119 8.52 8.25 0.78
CA LYS A 119 9.70 7.81 1.56
C LYS A 119 9.80 6.29 1.60
N VAL A 120 10.33 5.71 0.53
CA VAL A 120 10.57 4.27 0.39
C VAL A 120 11.92 4.00 -0.26
N ASP A 121 12.44 2.80 -0.06
CA ASP A 121 13.63 2.32 -0.74
C ASP A 121 13.24 1.28 -1.80
N VAL A 122 13.37 1.64 -3.09
CA VAL A 122 12.98 0.78 -4.20
C VAL A 122 14.12 -0.19 -4.51
N GLN A 123 14.00 -1.41 -3.99
CA GLN A 123 15.05 -2.43 -4.07
C GLN A 123 15.25 -3.01 -5.47
N ALA A 124 14.14 -3.20 -6.20
CA ALA A 124 14.19 -3.69 -7.56
C ALA A 124 12.90 -3.39 -8.34
N ILE A 125 13.05 -3.35 -9.66
CA ILE A 125 11.96 -3.37 -10.62
C ILE A 125 11.97 -4.74 -11.31
N ILE A 126 10.83 -5.43 -11.28
CA ILE A 126 10.66 -6.72 -11.94
C ILE A 126 9.68 -6.53 -13.11
N SER A 127 10.02 -7.06 -14.27
CA SER A 127 9.13 -7.00 -15.44
C SER A 127 9.13 -8.28 -16.24
N ASN A 128 7.98 -8.61 -16.82
CA ASN A 128 7.87 -9.65 -17.82
C ASN A 128 8.26 -9.19 -19.23
N HIS A 129 8.70 -7.94 -19.38
CA HIS A 129 9.20 -7.35 -20.62
C HIS A 129 10.49 -6.53 -20.38
N SER A 130 11.09 -5.99 -21.44
CA SER A 130 12.30 -5.16 -21.36
C SER A 130 12.02 -3.65 -21.41
N ASP A 131 10.77 -3.25 -21.65
CA ASP A 131 10.35 -1.86 -21.92
C ASP A 131 10.80 -0.90 -20.80
N ALA A 132 10.67 -1.30 -19.54
CA ALA A 132 11.02 -0.47 -18.38
C ALA A 132 12.52 -0.48 -18.00
N HIS A 133 13.38 -1.23 -18.71
CA HIS A 133 14.81 -1.37 -18.37
C HIS A 133 15.56 -0.03 -18.42
N GLY A 134 15.29 0.79 -19.45
CA GLY A 134 15.92 2.11 -19.60
C GLY A 134 15.58 3.04 -18.44
N LEU A 135 14.32 3.03 -18.00
CA LEU A 135 13.84 3.81 -16.86
C LEU A 135 14.52 3.35 -15.57
N ALA A 136 14.53 2.05 -15.27
CA ALA A 136 15.18 1.49 -14.09
C ALA A 136 16.67 1.89 -14.01
N LYS A 137 17.38 1.78 -15.14
CA LYS A 137 18.79 2.20 -15.25
C LYS A 137 18.97 3.70 -14.94
N SER A 138 18.08 4.57 -15.41
CA SER A 138 18.17 6.02 -15.17
C SER A 138 18.01 6.42 -13.69
N TYR A 139 17.35 5.58 -12.89
CA TYR A 139 17.20 5.73 -11.44
C TYR A 139 18.21 4.89 -10.64
N ASN A 140 19.13 4.17 -11.29
CA ASN A 140 20.09 3.24 -10.68
C ASN A 140 19.43 2.12 -9.84
N ILE A 141 18.26 1.63 -10.26
CA ILE A 141 17.53 0.56 -9.57
C ILE A 141 17.77 -0.78 -10.29
N PRO A 142 18.07 -1.88 -9.57
CA PRO A 142 18.17 -3.21 -10.15
C PRO A 142 16.92 -3.60 -10.96
N PHE A 143 17.14 -4.08 -12.19
CA PHE A 143 16.06 -4.52 -13.08
C PHE A 143 16.16 -6.02 -13.34
N HIS A 144 15.07 -6.75 -13.08
CA HIS A 144 14.97 -8.19 -13.34
C HIS A 144 13.92 -8.47 -14.40
N LYS A 145 14.33 -9.06 -15.52
CA LYS A 145 13.42 -9.49 -16.58
C LYS A 145 13.04 -10.96 -16.38
N ILE A 146 11.81 -11.21 -15.94
CA ILE A 146 11.28 -12.56 -15.70
C ILE A 146 10.15 -12.83 -16.69
N THR A 147 10.45 -13.59 -17.75
CA THR A 147 9.46 -13.86 -18.80
C THR A 147 8.42 -14.86 -18.29
N VAL A 148 7.14 -14.54 -18.43
CA VAL A 148 6.03 -15.39 -17.99
C VAL A 148 5.24 -15.91 -19.20
N THR A 149 5.13 -17.23 -19.29
CA THR A 149 4.28 -18.00 -20.20
C THR A 149 3.30 -18.85 -19.38
N LYS A 150 2.39 -19.58 -20.03
CA LYS A 150 1.46 -20.46 -19.31
C LYS A 150 2.19 -21.65 -18.67
N GLU A 151 3.26 -22.11 -19.31
CA GLU A 151 4.02 -23.31 -18.96
C GLU A 151 5.00 -23.04 -17.82
N ASN A 152 5.60 -21.85 -17.75
CA ASN A 152 6.64 -21.52 -16.77
C ASN A 152 6.14 -20.66 -15.60
N LYS A 153 4.83 -20.41 -15.49
CA LYS A 153 4.27 -19.44 -14.52
C LYS A 153 4.73 -19.72 -13.08
N GLN A 154 4.73 -20.98 -12.66
CA GLN A 154 5.15 -21.35 -11.32
C GLN A 154 6.63 -21.07 -11.08
N GLU A 155 7.49 -21.38 -12.04
CA GLU A 155 8.94 -21.12 -11.97
C GLU A 155 9.21 -19.61 -11.90
N ALA A 156 8.51 -18.83 -12.73
CA ALA A 156 8.61 -17.37 -12.73
C ALA A 156 8.18 -16.76 -11.39
N GLU A 157 7.09 -17.25 -10.78
CA GLU A 157 6.65 -16.78 -9.45
C GLU A 157 7.64 -17.17 -8.34
N VAL A 158 8.28 -18.35 -8.42
CA VAL A 158 9.37 -18.73 -7.51
C VAL A 158 10.57 -17.79 -7.65
N GLU A 159 10.93 -17.39 -8.86
CA GLU A 159 12.01 -16.42 -9.08
C GLU A 159 11.67 -15.04 -8.49
N ILE A 160 10.44 -14.55 -8.71
CA ILE A 160 9.95 -13.31 -8.10
C ILE A 160 10.00 -13.42 -6.57
N GLU A 161 9.58 -14.56 -6.02
CA GLU A 161 9.60 -14.81 -4.58
C GLU A 161 11.02 -14.76 -4.00
N ASN A 162 11.97 -15.41 -4.67
CA ASN A 162 13.37 -15.40 -4.28
C ASN A 162 13.93 -13.97 -4.24
N LEU A 163 13.54 -13.11 -5.19
CA LEU A 163 13.92 -11.70 -5.17
C LEU A 163 13.27 -10.95 -4.00
N ILE A 164 11.98 -11.18 -3.72
CA ILE A 164 11.28 -10.56 -2.58
C ILE A 164 12.00 -10.88 -1.26
N HIS A 165 12.40 -12.13 -1.05
CA HIS A 165 13.16 -12.54 0.14
C HIS A 165 14.59 -11.99 0.14
N LYS A 166 15.29 -12.07 -1.00
CA LYS A 166 16.66 -11.56 -1.14
C LYS A 166 16.77 -10.07 -0.77
N TYR A 167 15.78 -9.29 -1.17
CA TYR A 167 15.74 -7.85 -0.94
C TYR A 167 15.04 -7.46 0.38
N ASP A 168 14.52 -8.43 1.14
CA ASP A 168 13.84 -8.19 2.42
C ASP A 168 12.73 -7.13 2.28
N VAL A 169 11.86 -7.34 1.29
CA VAL A 169 10.89 -6.34 0.84
C VAL A 169 9.65 -6.35 1.72
N GLU A 170 9.20 -5.18 2.16
CA GLU A 170 8.01 -5.05 2.98
C GLU A 170 6.72 -5.16 2.16
N VAL A 171 6.66 -4.49 1.01
CA VAL A 171 5.47 -4.43 0.15
C VAL A 171 5.82 -4.53 -1.34
N ILE A 172 4.97 -5.24 -2.06
CA ILE A 172 5.06 -5.50 -3.50
C ILE A 172 4.02 -4.62 -4.20
N ILE A 173 4.45 -3.82 -5.16
CA ILE A 173 3.59 -2.90 -5.90
C ILE A 173 3.39 -3.41 -7.33
N LEU A 174 2.16 -3.74 -7.70
CA LEU A 174 1.82 -4.08 -9.08
C LEU A 174 1.49 -2.77 -9.84
N ALA A 175 2.52 -2.11 -10.35
CA ALA A 175 2.38 -0.90 -11.16
C ALA A 175 1.97 -1.27 -12.60
N ARG A 176 0.70 -1.64 -12.77
CA ARG A 176 0.15 -2.17 -14.04
C ARG A 176 0.91 -3.41 -14.54
N TYR A 177 1.23 -4.31 -13.62
CA TYR A 177 1.67 -5.66 -13.95
C TYR A 177 0.48 -6.49 -14.45
N MET A 178 0.57 -7.03 -15.67
CA MET A 178 -0.58 -7.63 -16.38
C MET A 178 -0.69 -9.15 -16.22
N GLN A 179 0.25 -9.80 -15.54
CA GLN A 179 0.12 -11.22 -15.22
C GLN A 179 -0.71 -11.39 -13.96
N ILE A 180 -1.71 -12.27 -14.02
CA ILE A 180 -2.50 -12.67 -12.86
C ILE A 180 -1.59 -13.48 -11.93
N LEU A 181 -1.46 -13.10 -10.67
CA LEU A 181 -0.71 -13.89 -9.68
C LEU A 181 -1.46 -15.17 -9.33
N SER A 182 -0.75 -16.25 -9.04
CA SER A 182 -1.38 -17.48 -8.53
C SER A 182 -1.97 -17.27 -7.14
N LYS A 183 -2.93 -18.12 -6.78
CA LYS A 183 -3.48 -18.18 -5.42
C LYS A 183 -2.39 -18.35 -4.37
N ALA A 184 -1.40 -19.20 -4.63
CA ALA A 184 -0.29 -19.44 -3.71
C ALA A 184 0.52 -18.16 -3.45
N MET A 185 0.80 -17.37 -4.48
CA MET A 185 1.52 -16.10 -4.35
C MET A 185 0.68 -15.04 -3.62
N SER A 186 -0.61 -14.91 -3.96
CA SER A 186 -1.53 -13.98 -3.30
C SER A 186 -1.70 -14.29 -1.82
N ASP A 187 -1.88 -15.57 -1.45
CA ASP A 187 -2.08 -15.98 -0.04
C ASP A 187 -0.81 -15.76 0.79
N LYS A 188 0.36 -16.06 0.21
CA LYS A 188 1.66 -15.97 0.89
C LYS A 188 2.05 -14.54 1.26
N PHE A 189 1.72 -13.58 0.41
CA PHE A 189 1.98 -12.15 0.63
C PHE A 189 0.67 -11.37 0.86
N ASN A 190 -0.33 -12.03 1.47
CA ASN A 190 -1.61 -11.41 1.75
C ASN A 190 -1.39 -10.07 2.51
N SER A 191 -2.13 -9.04 2.09
CA SER A 191 -2.00 -7.66 2.63
C SER A 191 -0.65 -6.97 2.41
N ARG A 192 0.25 -7.56 1.62
CA ARG A 192 1.57 -6.99 1.24
C ARG A 192 1.73 -6.81 -0.26
N ILE A 193 0.67 -7.02 -1.03
CA ILE A 193 0.65 -6.75 -2.48
C ILE A 193 -0.42 -5.70 -2.75
N ILE A 194 -0.02 -4.54 -3.28
CA ILE A 194 -0.93 -3.47 -3.71
C ILE A 194 -1.02 -3.49 -5.23
N ASN A 195 -2.24 -3.53 -5.76
CA ASN A 195 -2.51 -3.47 -7.19
C ASN A 195 -3.26 -2.20 -7.57
N ILE A 196 -3.07 -1.76 -8.82
CA ILE A 196 -3.89 -0.72 -9.45
C ILE A 196 -4.73 -1.34 -10.57
N HIS A 197 -6.03 -1.32 -10.40
CA HIS A 197 -6.99 -1.75 -11.40
C HIS A 197 -7.54 -0.52 -12.14
N HIS A 198 -7.39 -0.51 -13.46
CA HIS A 198 -7.79 0.55 -14.40
C HIS A 198 -9.30 0.69 -14.66
N SER A 199 -10.11 0.35 -13.66
CA SER A 199 -11.55 0.58 -13.65
C SER A 199 -12.00 1.01 -12.25
N PHE A 200 -13.15 1.67 -12.19
CA PHE A 200 -13.82 1.97 -10.94
C PHE A 200 -14.60 0.72 -10.52
N LEU A 201 -13.97 -0.15 -9.73
CA LEU A 201 -14.61 -1.38 -9.25
C LEU A 201 -15.88 -1.02 -8.46
N PRO A 202 -16.98 -1.78 -8.64
CA PRO A 202 -17.07 -3.08 -9.33
C PRO A 202 -17.35 -3.02 -10.85
N SER A 203 -17.33 -1.83 -11.47
CA SER A 203 -17.70 -1.68 -12.89
C SER A 203 -16.55 -2.05 -13.85
N PHE A 204 -16.85 -2.77 -14.94
CA PHE A 204 -15.92 -3.13 -16.02
C PHE A 204 -14.71 -4.01 -15.60
N LYS A 205 -14.97 -5.15 -14.96
CA LYS A 205 -13.96 -6.21 -14.73
C LYS A 205 -13.42 -6.78 -16.06
N GLY A 206 -12.22 -7.35 -16.01
CA GLY A 206 -11.62 -8.08 -17.13
C GLY A 206 -10.92 -7.20 -18.18
N ALA A 207 -10.80 -7.70 -19.41
CA ALA A 207 -9.95 -7.10 -20.44
C ALA A 207 -10.53 -5.80 -21.05
N SER A 208 -9.65 -4.83 -21.32
CA SER A 208 -9.96 -3.58 -22.05
C SER A 208 -11.13 -2.73 -21.49
N PRO A 209 -11.16 -2.39 -20.18
CA PRO A 209 -12.24 -1.65 -19.55
C PRO A 209 -12.50 -0.28 -20.18
N TYR A 210 -11.48 0.44 -20.67
CA TYR A 210 -11.70 1.72 -21.36
C TYR A 210 -12.46 1.59 -22.69
N LYS A 211 -12.27 0.49 -23.43
CA LYS A 211 -13.07 0.21 -24.63
C LYS A 211 -14.53 -0.10 -24.26
N GLN A 212 -14.73 -0.85 -23.17
CA GLN A 212 -16.06 -1.15 -22.64
C GLN A 212 -16.77 0.13 -22.18
N ALA A 213 -16.06 1.00 -21.45
CA ALA A 213 -16.53 2.30 -20.97
C ALA A 213 -16.92 3.23 -22.13
N HIS A 214 -16.08 3.32 -23.16
CA HIS A 214 -16.37 4.09 -24.38
C HIS A 214 -17.63 3.58 -25.06
N LYS A 215 -17.74 2.27 -25.31
CA LYS A 215 -18.93 1.64 -25.92
C LYS A 215 -20.20 1.88 -25.11
N ARG A 216 -20.08 1.92 -23.77
CA ARG A 216 -21.20 2.16 -22.86
C ARG A 216 -21.60 3.63 -22.74
N GLY A 217 -20.76 4.55 -23.23
CA GLY A 217 -21.02 6.00 -23.24
C GLY A 217 -20.92 6.67 -21.87
N VAL A 218 -20.08 6.13 -20.97
CA VAL A 218 -19.92 6.65 -19.60
C VAL A 218 -19.49 8.11 -19.56
N LYS A 219 -19.72 8.78 -18.43
CA LYS A 219 -19.30 10.18 -18.19
C LYS A 219 -18.19 10.30 -17.15
N LEU A 220 -17.83 9.19 -16.54
CA LEU A 220 -16.74 9.04 -15.59
C LEU A 220 -16.00 7.75 -15.93
N ILE A 221 -14.68 7.80 -15.85
CA ILE A 221 -13.81 6.62 -15.76
C ILE A 221 -13.02 6.74 -14.46
N GLY A 222 -12.50 5.65 -13.93
CA GLY A 222 -11.76 5.69 -12.68
C GLY A 222 -10.75 4.58 -12.56
N ALA A 223 -10.05 4.58 -11.43
CA ALA A 223 -9.11 3.55 -11.05
C ALA A 223 -9.31 3.18 -9.57
N THR A 224 -8.92 1.95 -9.23
CA THR A 224 -9.06 1.39 -7.89
C THR A 224 -7.75 0.78 -7.45
N ALA A 225 -7.15 1.28 -6.38
CA ALA A 225 -6.06 0.62 -5.70
C ALA A 225 -6.61 -0.28 -4.59
N HIS A 226 -6.11 -1.51 -4.52
CA HIS A 226 -6.58 -2.51 -3.57
C HIS A 226 -5.47 -3.49 -3.20
N PHE A 227 -5.63 -4.18 -2.07
CA PHE A 227 -4.78 -5.33 -1.77
C PHE A 227 -5.13 -6.50 -2.69
N VAL A 228 -4.13 -7.27 -3.12
CA VAL A 228 -4.37 -8.51 -3.87
C VAL A 228 -4.77 -9.62 -2.92
N THR A 229 -5.79 -10.38 -3.30
CA THR A 229 -6.24 -11.62 -2.65
C THR A 229 -6.27 -12.76 -3.68
N SER A 230 -6.68 -13.95 -3.26
CA SER A 230 -6.92 -15.07 -4.18
C SER A 230 -8.06 -14.81 -5.18
N ASP A 231 -8.98 -13.92 -4.83
CA ASP A 231 -10.12 -13.54 -5.66
C ASP A 231 -9.73 -12.35 -6.55
N LEU A 232 -9.68 -12.60 -7.86
CA LEU A 232 -9.17 -11.64 -8.84
C LEU A 232 -9.98 -10.33 -8.81
N ASP A 233 -9.28 -9.21 -8.63
CA ASP A 233 -9.86 -7.85 -8.57
C ASP A 233 -10.92 -7.65 -7.46
N GLU A 234 -10.88 -8.44 -6.38
CA GLU A 234 -11.87 -8.41 -5.29
C GLU A 234 -11.28 -8.18 -3.90
N GLY A 235 -9.98 -7.93 -3.80
CA GLY A 235 -9.36 -7.65 -2.52
C GLY A 235 -9.77 -6.30 -1.90
N PRO A 236 -9.49 -6.09 -0.61
CA PRO A 236 -9.90 -4.88 0.10
C PRO A 236 -9.42 -3.60 -0.59
N ILE A 237 -10.37 -2.74 -0.94
CA ILE A 237 -10.13 -1.45 -1.61
C ILE A 237 -9.40 -0.51 -0.64
N ILE A 238 -8.36 0.16 -1.13
CA ILE A 238 -7.56 1.15 -0.38
C ILE A 238 -7.95 2.57 -0.80
N GLU A 239 -8.01 2.83 -2.12
CA GLU A 239 -8.25 4.17 -2.66
C GLU A 239 -8.93 4.06 -4.03
N GLN A 240 -9.80 5.02 -4.33
CA GLN A 240 -10.46 5.14 -5.63
C GLN A 240 -10.55 6.61 -6.03
N ASP A 241 -10.41 6.87 -7.33
CA ASP A 241 -10.67 8.20 -7.88
C ASP A 241 -11.22 8.08 -9.30
N VAL A 242 -11.80 9.17 -9.79
CA VAL A 242 -12.46 9.25 -11.09
C VAL A 242 -12.04 10.51 -11.85
N THR A 243 -12.14 10.45 -13.17
CA THR A 243 -12.05 11.61 -14.04
C THR A 243 -13.22 11.65 -15.01
N ARG A 244 -13.57 12.86 -15.43
CA ARG A 244 -14.69 13.09 -16.35
C ARG A 244 -14.27 12.80 -17.79
N VAL A 245 -15.15 12.11 -18.50
CA VAL A 245 -15.07 11.92 -19.95
C VAL A 245 -16.39 12.35 -20.58
N THR A 246 -16.36 12.70 -21.87
CA THR A 246 -17.54 13.22 -22.57
C THR A 246 -17.76 12.45 -23.87
N HIS A 247 -18.82 12.81 -24.62
CA HIS A 247 -19.14 12.15 -25.88
C HIS A 247 -18.11 12.42 -27.00
N ILE A 248 -17.27 13.44 -26.85
CA ILE A 248 -16.16 13.73 -27.78
C ILE A 248 -14.86 13.00 -27.41
N THR A 249 -14.78 12.41 -26.22
CA THR A 249 -13.57 11.71 -25.75
C THR A 249 -13.45 10.38 -26.47
N SER A 250 -12.43 10.22 -27.32
CA SER A 250 -12.18 8.97 -28.02
C SER A 250 -11.70 7.85 -27.08
N SER A 251 -11.72 6.59 -27.52
CA SER A 251 -11.20 5.48 -26.72
C SER A 251 -9.71 5.64 -26.37
N SER A 252 -8.91 6.27 -27.23
CA SER A 252 -7.48 6.55 -26.93
C SER A 252 -7.34 7.64 -25.87
N ASP A 253 -8.16 8.69 -25.93
CA ASP A 253 -8.15 9.76 -24.93
C ASP A 253 -8.62 9.24 -23.56
N MET A 254 -9.61 8.34 -23.54
CA MET A 254 -10.01 7.66 -22.30
C MET A 254 -8.87 6.83 -21.70
N ILE A 255 -8.05 6.16 -22.53
CA ILE A 255 -6.86 5.45 -22.03
C ILE A 255 -5.85 6.44 -21.43
N ALA A 256 -5.59 7.57 -22.10
CA ALA A 256 -4.67 8.59 -21.59
C ALA A 256 -5.15 9.17 -20.25
N ALA A 257 -6.41 9.60 -20.19
CA ALA A 257 -7.03 10.10 -18.95
C ALA A 257 -7.08 9.02 -17.86
N GLY A 258 -7.26 7.75 -18.25
CA GLY A 258 -7.19 6.61 -17.35
C GLY A 258 -5.83 6.46 -16.67
N ARG A 259 -4.74 6.55 -17.44
CA ARG A 259 -3.36 6.49 -16.92
C ARG A 259 -3.10 7.58 -15.87
N ASP A 260 -3.68 8.76 -16.04
CA ASP A 260 -3.55 9.85 -15.07
C ASP A 260 -4.23 9.54 -13.74
N VAL A 261 -5.43 8.98 -13.77
CA VAL A 261 -6.13 8.57 -12.54
C VAL A 261 -5.41 7.41 -11.87
N GLU A 262 -4.98 6.42 -12.64
CA GLU A 262 -4.27 5.24 -12.12
C GLU A 262 -3.00 5.60 -11.35
N ARG A 263 -2.15 6.49 -11.89
CA ARG A 263 -0.90 6.87 -11.20
C ARG A 263 -1.17 7.58 -9.87
N ILE A 264 -2.17 8.48 -9.83
CA ILE A 264 -2.53 9.23 -8.62
C ILE A 264 -3.09 8.28 -7.56
N VAL A 265 -4.03 7.41 -7.94
CA VAL A 265 -4.66 6.45 -7.03
C VAL A 265 -3.64 5.47 -6.48
N LEU A 266 -2.75 4.94 -7.32
CA LEU A 266 -1.69 4.03 -6.85
C LEU A 266 -0.73 4.75 -5.90
N PHE A 267 -0.26 5.94 -6.24
CA PHE A 267 0.62 6.72 -5.36
C PHE A 267 -0.01 6.93 -3.98
N ARG A 268 -1.26 7.38 -3.91
CA ARG A 268 -1.97 7.59 -2.63
C ARG A 268 -2.05 6.30 -1.82
N ALA A 269 -2.43 5.18 -2.45
CA ALA A 269 -2.52 3.89 -1.79
C ALA A 269 -1.16 3.42 -1.23
N VAL A 270 -0.08 3.56 -2.00
CA VAL A 270 1.27 3.23 -1.53
C VAL A 270 1.65 4.16 -0.38
N LYS A 271 1.42 5.47 -0.50
CA LYS A 271 1.71 6.44 0.56
C LYS A 271 0.98 6.10 1.86
N TYR A 272 -0.32 5.80 1.79
CA TYR A 272 -1.10 5.41 2.97
C TYR A 272 -0.57 4.13 3.62
N TYR A 273 -0.14 3.15 2.82
CA TYR A 273 0.45 1.91 3.34
C TYR A 273 1.74 2.19 4.13
N ILE A 274 2.65 2.95 3.53
CA ILE A 274 3.97 3.27 4.09
C ILE A 274 3.84 4.16 5.33
N GLU A 275 2.87 5.07 5.35
CA GLU A 275 2.56 5.91 6.51
C GLU A 275 1.71 5.19 7.58
N ARG A 276 1.48 3.88 7.43
CA ARG A 276 0.74 3.02 8.37
C ARG A 276 -0.70 3.49 8.59
N ARG A 277 -1.33 4.04 7.55
CA ARG A 277 -2.68 4.61 7.58
C ARG A 277 -3.78 3.61 7.26
N ILE A 278 -3.43 2.44 6.75
CA ILE A 278 -4.38 1.41 6.32
C ILE A 278 -4.46 0.31 7.38
N LEU A 279 -5.67 0.06 7.89
CA LEU A 279 -5.97 -1.11 8.73
C LEU A 279 -7.03 -1.97 8.03
N LEU A 280 -6.81 -3.28 8.00
CA LEU A 280 -7.79 -4.22 7.44
C LEU A 280 -8.98 -4.38 8.36
N ASN A 281 -10.18 -4.37 7.77
CA ASN A 281 -11.44 -4.62 8.45
C ASN A 281 -12.26 -5.63 7.64
N LYS A 282 -12.03 -6.93 7.92
CA LYS A 282 -12.56 -8.04 7.13
C LYS A 282 -12.21 -7.87 5.63
N HIS A 283 -13.20 -7.64 4.78
CA HIS A 283 -13.03 -7.42 3.33
C HIS A 283 -12.89 -5.93 2.94
N LYS A 284 -12.90 -5.02 3.91
CA LYS A 284 -12.77 -3.57 3.72
C LYS A 284 -11.45 -3.07 4.33
N THR A 285 -11.16 -1.80 4.13
CA THR A 285 -10.08 -1.10 4.83
C THR A 285 -10.62 0.07 5.63
N VAL A 286 -9.93 0.43 6.71
CA VAL A 286 -10.03 1.71 7.39
C VAL A 286 -8.77 2.49 7.00
N VAL A 287 -8.95 3.65 6.38
CA VAL A 287 -7.84 4.51 5.94
C VAL A 287 -7.89 5.83 6.69
N PHE A 288 -6.88 6.08 7.53
CA PHE A 288 -6.73 7.33 8.26
C PHE A 288 -5.99 8.37 7.40
N ASN A 289 -6.72 9.21 6.66
CA ASN A 289 -6.13 10.25 5.79
C ASN A 289 -5.80 11.56 6.53
#